data_AF-A0AA43QI06-F1
#
_entry.id   AF-A0AA43QI06-F1
#
_cell.length_a   1.000
_cell.length_b   1.000
_cell.length_c   1.000
_cell.angle_alpha   90.00
_cell.angle_beta   90.00
_cell.angle_gamma   90.00
#
_symmetry.space_group_name_H-M   'P 1'
#
loop_
_entity.id
_entity.type
_entity.pdbx_description
1 polymer ?
#
loop_
_entity_poly.entity_id
_entity_poly.type
_entity_poly.pdbx_seq_one_letter_code
_entity_poly.pdbx_strand_id
1 'polypeptide(L)'
;MSSLSIFANPAPYHILRYPSSLSGLILVFETSADVPPTPFHSYGTLLGTSLYQSFVNGIVSYRALPRPQFATLQAQLTPVYFAIQTALPVIMALTYPGLRSSSPLSPSSSQSGIFGVLAPENRFTVLAPMVGMFVTAAVNWTYLGPVTTRIMRERKHQETRDGKKYYDPGEHSKEMKGLNGRFARLHGLSAAINLVGAGVMVWYGALLSERLV
;
A
#
# COMPACT_ATOMS: atom_id res chain seq x y z
N MET A 1 -33.28 5.57 -42.68
CA MET A 1 -34.36 5.89 -41.73
C MET A 1 -34.86 4.59 -41.14
N SER A 2 -34.43 4.25 -39.93
CA SER A 2 -35.04 3.22 -39.08
C SER A 2 -34.79 3.64 -37.63
N SER A 3 -35.87 3.76 -36.87
CA SER A 3 -35.96 4.40 -35.56
C SER A 3 -35.38 3.56 -34.43
N LEU A 4 -34.64 4.22 -33.52
CA LEU A 4 -34.34 3.72 -32.18
C LEU A 4 -35.60 3.81 -31.32
N SER A 5 -36.11 2.67 -30.86
CA SER A 5 -37.13 2.59 -29.81
C SER A 5 -36.43 2.33 -28.48
N ILE A 6 -36.37 3.34 -27.61
CA ILE A 6 -35.86 3.22 -26.24
C ILE A 6 -36.98 2.62 -25.38
N PHE A 7 -36.84 1.37 -24.96
CA PHE A 7 -37.61 0.84 -23.83
C PHE A 7 -36.90 1.30 -22.55
N ALA A 8 -37.55 2.18 -21.80
CA ALA A 8 -37.13 2.55 -20.45
C ALA A 8 -37.33 1.35 -19.51
N ASN A 9 -36.23 0.82 -18.96
CA ASN A 9 -36.23 -0.16 -17.88
C ASN A 9 -35.61 0.48 -16.63
N PRO A 10 -36.29 0.55 -15.48
CA PRO A 10 -35.76 1.18 -14.28
C PRO A 10 -34.98 0.16 -13.44
N ALA A 11 -33.72 -0.10 -13.79
CA ALA A 11 -32.79 -0.81 -12.91
C ALA A 11 -31.34 -0.34 -13.18
N PRO A 12 -30.55 0.05 -12.15
CA PRO A 12 -29.27 0.70 -12.34
C PRO A 12 -28.12 -0.32 -12.32
N TYR A 13 -27.97 -1.14 -13.36
CA TYR A 13 -26.66 -1.74 -13.67
C TYR A 13 -26.62 -2.29 -15.10
N HIS A 14 -25.74 -1.73 -15.92
CA HIS A 14 -25.34 -2.32 -17.19
C HIS A 14 -24.20 -3.31 -16.94
N ILE A 15 -24.41 -4.60 -17.25
CA ILE A 15 -23.34 -5.58 -17.33
C ILE A 15 -22.60 -5.37 -18.66
N LEU A 16 -21.48 -4.66 -18.63
CA LEU A 16 -20.56 -4.56 -19.75
C LEU A 16 -19.58 -5.75 -19.71
N ARG A 17 -19.71 -6.68 -20.66
CA ARG A 17 -18.67 -7.68 -20.95
C ARG A 17 -17.54 -6.99 -21.72
N TYR A 18 -16.33 -6.98 -21.16
CA TYR A 18 -15.13 -6.51 -21.85
C TYR A 18 -14.33 -7.67 -22.48
N PRO A 19 -13.73 -7.49 -23.68
CA PRO A 19 -12.83 -8.44 -24.29
C PRO A 19 -11.44 -8.44 -23.62
N SER A 20 -10.80 -9.61 -23.67
CA SER A 20 -9.67 -10.07 -22.86
C SER A 20 -8.28 -9.60 -23.30
N SER A 21 -8.06 -8.30 -23.45
CA SER A 21 -6.70 -7.75 -23.58
C SER A 21 -6.66 -6.31 -23.11
N LEU A 22 -6.19 -6.10 -21.87
CA LEU A 22 -5.64 -4.86 -21.27
C LEU A 22 -5.85 -4.97 -19.75
N SER A 23 -4.97 -5.70 -19.08
CA SER A 23 -4.95 -5.79 -17.61
C SER A 23 -4.31 -4.53 -17.03
N GLY A 24 -5.10 -3.46 -16.95
CA GLY A 24 -4.81 -2.27 -16.17
C GLY A 24 -6.08 -1.82 -15.49
N LEU A 25 -6.35 -2.33 -14.29
CA LEU A 25 -7.48 -1.88 -13.48
C LEU A 25 -7.15 -0.47 -12.94
N ILE A 26 -7.44 0.55 -13.74
CA ILE A 26 -7.53 1.92 -13.25
C ILE A 26 -9.00 2.14 -12.90
N LEU A 27 -9.33 2.06 -11.61
CA LEU A 27 -10.61 2.56 -11.11
C LEU A 27 -10.57 4.09 -11.14
N VAL A 28 -11.11 4.68 -12.21
CA VAL A 28 -11.41 6.11 -12.26
C VAL A 28 -12.81 6.29 -11.66
N PHE A 29 -12.87 6.84 -10.45
CA PHE A 29 -14.12 7.34 -9.89
C PHE A 29 -14.38 8.75 -10.44
N GLU A 30 -15.54 8.95 -11.04
CA GLU A 30 -16.02 10.26 -11.50
C GLU A 30 -16.59 11.03 -10.30
N THR A 31 -16.24 12.31 -10.16
CA THR A 31 -16.56 13.11 -8.97
C THR A 31 -16.99 14.53 -9.34
N SER A 32 -18.04 15.01 -8.67
CA SER A 32 -18.62 16.35 -8.77
C SER A 32 -17.66 17.45 -8.26
N ALA A 33 -17.85 18.66 -8.80
CA ALA A 33 -16.82 19.67 -8.99
C ALA A 33 -16.39 20.55 -7.79
N ASP A 34 -16.84 20.31 -6.55
CA ASP A 34 -16.67 21.31 -5.47
C ASP A 34 -15.64 20.99 -4.38
N VAL A 35 -14.96 19.84 -4.44
CA VAL A 35 -13.73 19.56 -3.67
C VAL A 35 -12.82 18.76 -4.59
N PRO A 36 -11.54 19.13 -4.86
CA PRO A 36 -10.66 18.26 -5.60
C PRO A 36 -10.59 16.94 -4.81
N PRO A 37 -11.20 15.86 -5.29
CA PRO A 37 -11.49 14.68 -4.47
C PRO A 37 -10.27 13.77 -4.36
N THR A 38 -9.22 14.08 -5.11
CA THR A 38 -8.00 13.32 -5.29
C THR A 38 -7.23 12.98 -4.00
N PRO A 39 -7.08 13.84 -2.96
CA PRO A 39 -6.33 13.49 -1.77
C PRO A 39 -7.09 12.50 -0.89
N PHE A 40 -8.43 12.58 -0.82
CA PHE A 40 -9.25 11.64 -0.07
C PHE A 40 -9.30 10.27 -0.73
N HIS A 41 -9.41 10.22 -2.05
CA HIS A 41 -9.32 8.95 -2.80
C HIS A 41 -7.93 8.32 -2.69
N SER A 42 -6.87 9.14 -2.76
CA SER A 42 -5.49 8.66 -2.60
C SER A 42 -5.25 8.11 -1.20
N TYR A 43 -5.70 8.82 -0.16
CA TYR A 43 -5.62 8.38 1.22
C TYR A 43 -6.44 7.11 1.47
N GLY A 44 -7.70 7.08 1.03
CA GLY A 44 -8.57 5.91 1.15
C GLY A 44 -8.00 4.69 0.43
N THR A 45 -7.44 4.87 -0.77
CA THR A 45 -6.73 3.81 -1.51
C THR A 45 -5.50 3.34 -0.74
N LEU A 46 -4.68 4.26 -0.22
CA LEU A 46 -3.49 3.94 0.56
C LEU A 46 -3.83 3.11 1.79
N LEU A 47 -4.78 3.58 2.60
CA LEU A 47 -5.22 2.88 3.81
C LEU A 47 -5.84 1.53 3.47
N GLY A 48 -6.78 1.50 2.53
CA GLY A 48 -7.50 0.29 2.13
C GLY A 48 -6.56 -0.80 1.60
N THR A 49 -5.66 -0.45 0.69
CA THR A 49 -4.67 -1.40 0.16
C THR A 49 -3.70 -1.89 1.24
N SER A 50 -3.25 -1.01 2.14
CA SER A 50 -2.35 -1.36 3.25
C SER A 50 -2.97 -2.34 4.23
N LEU A 51 -4.22 -2.08 4.64
CA LEU A 51 -4.95 -2.96 5.55
C LEU A 51 -5.29 -4.30 4.87
N TYR A 52 -5.82 -4.26 3.65
CA TYR A 52 -6.18 -5.47 2.92
C TYR A 52 -4.96 -6.37 2.67
N GLN A 53 -3.85 -5.81 2.17
CA GLN A 53 -2.67 -6.60 1.86
C GLN A 53 -2.10 -7.29 3.10
N SER A 54 -1.94 -6.54 4.19
CA SER A 54 -1.22 -7.01 5.39
C SER A 54 -2.08 -7.94 6.25
N PHE A 55 -3.36 -7.60 6.46
CA PHE A 55 -4.22 -8.30 7.42
C PHE A 55 -5.21 -9.27 6.80
N VAL A 56 -5.49 -9.15 5.49
CA VAL A 56 -6.42 -10.05 4.80
C VAL A 56 -5.67 -10.92 3.81
N ASN A 57 -5.15 -10.34 2.73
CA ASN A 57 -4.54 -11.10 1.63
C ASN A 57 -3.33 -11.93 2.09
N GLY A 58 -2.43 -11.36 2.88
CA GLY A 58 -1.26 -12.06 3.41
C GLY A 58 -1.63 -13.28 4.26
N ILE A 59 -2.59 -13.12 5.19
CA ILE A 59 -3.03 -14.20 6.09
C ILE A 59 -3.79 -15.28 5.32
N VAL A 60 -4.76 -14.88 4.48
CA VAL A 60 -5.58 -15.81 3.70
C VAL A 60 -4.68 -16.60 2.73
N SER A 61 -3.79 -15.92 2.00
CA SER A 61 -2.87 -16.58 1.07
C SER A 61 -1.91 -17.53 1.77
N TYR A 62 -1.37 -17.17 2.95
CA TYR A 62 -0.48 -18.05 3.71
C TYR A 62 -1.18 -19.33 4.17
N ARG A 63 -2.47 -19.24 4.51
CA ARG A 63 -3.28 -20.40 4.92
C ARG A 63 -3.75 -21.25 3.74
N ALA A 64 -4.03 -20.62 2.60
CA ALA A 64 -4.60 -21.29 1.43
C ALA A 64 -3.54 -21.95 0.53
N LEU A 65 -2.31 -21.43 0.50
CA LEU A 65 -1.27 -21.88 -0.43
C LEU A 65 -0.16 -22.68 0.25
N PRO A 66 0.35 -23.75 -0.38
CA PRO A 66 1.64 -24.33 -0.04
C PRO A 66 2.74 -23.27 0.04
N ARG A 67 3.66 -23.39 1.02
CA ARG A 67 4.72 -22.40 1.29
C ARG A 67 5.49 -21.92 0.05
N PRO A 68 5.88 -22.78 -0.92
CA PRO A 68 6.56 -22.31 -2.13
C PRO A 68 5.67 -21.43 -3.03
N GLN A 69 4.38 -21.74 -3.14
CA GLN A 69 3.44 -20.96 -3.94
C GLN A 69 3.14 -19.62 -3.28
N PHE A 70 2.95 -19.61 -1.96
CA PHE A 70 2.83 -18.36 -1.18
C PHE A 70 4.07 -17.46 -1.36
N ALA A 71 5.27 -18.04 -1.26
CA ALA A 71 6.52 -17.31 -1.46
C ALA A 71 6.62 -16.68 -2.86
N THR A 72 6.22 -17.41 -3.91
CA THR A 72 6.18 -16.88 -5.28
C THR A 72 5.15 -15.76 -5.41
N LEU A 73 3.95 -15.92 -4.86
CA LEU A 73 2.91 -14.90 -4.89
C LEU A 73 3.37 -13.61 -4.19
N GLN A 74 3.94 -13.72 -2.98
CA GLN A 74 4.45 -12.57 -2.24
C GLN A 74 5.58 -11.87 -2.99
N ALA A 75 6.52 -12.62 -3.61
CA ALA A 75 7.59 -12.02 -4.40
C ALA A 75 7.10 -11.15 -5.56
N GLN A 76 5.88 -11.39 -6.08
CA GLN A 76 5.25 -10.57 -7.11
C GLN A 76 4.42 -9.42 -6.52
N LEU A 77 3.67 -9.67 -5.44
CA LEU A 77 2.79 -8.66 -4.84
C LEU A 77 3.55 -7.61 -4.03
N THR A 78 4.54 -8.01 -3.24
CA THR A 78 5.31 -7.14 -2.35
C THR A 78 5.89 -5.90 -3.04
N PRO A 79 6.58 -5.99 -4.21
CA PRO A 79 7.11 -4.80 -4.87
C PRO A 79 6.02 -3.85 -5.37
N VAL A 80 4.91 -4.37 -5.89
CA VAL A 80 3.76 -3.54 -6.34
C VAL A 80 3.11 -2.84 -5.15
N TYR A 81 2.89 -3.59 -4.06
CA TYR A 81 2.32 -3.09 -2.83
C TYR A 81 3.13 -1.92 -2.24
N PHE A 82 4.45 -2.10 -2.08
CA PHE A 82 5.29 -1.04 -1.53
C PHE A 82 5.51 0.12 -2.51
N ALA A 83 5.46 -0.10 -3.82
CA ALA A 83 5.46 0.98 -4.81
C ALA A 83 4.21 1.87 -4.66
N ILE A 84 3.02 1.27 -4.56
CA ILE A 84 1.77 2.00 -4.32
C ILE A 84 1.83 2.78 -3.01
N GLN A 85 2.27 2.14 -1.92
CA GLN A 85 2.43 2.81 -0.62
C GLN A 85 3.48 3.93 -0.62
N THR A 86 4.47 3.87 -1.52
CA THR A 86 5.48 4.93 -1.67
C THR A 86 4.92 6.08 -2.51
N ALA A 87 4.15 5.79 -3.57
CA ALA A 87 3.65 6.81 -4.49
C ALA A 87 2.48 7.62 -3.92
N LEU A 88 1.53 6.96 -3.24
CA LEU A 88 0.29 7.63 -2.78
C LEU A 88 0.52 8.76 -1.78
N PRO A 89 1.44 8.69 -0.80
CA PRO A 89 1.77 9.85 0.05
C PRO A 89 2.27 11.06 -0.75
N VAL A 90 3.02 10.84 -1.84
CA VAL A 90 3.47 11.93 -2.72
C VAL A 90 2.29 12.54 -3.48
N ILE A 91 1.39 11.70 -4.02
CA ILE A 91 0.18 12.17 -4.70
C ILE A 91 -0.70 12.96 -3.72
N MET A 92 -0.87 12.48 -2.49
CA MET A 92 -1.59 13.20 -1.44
C MET A 92 -0.96 14.56 -1.14
N ALA A 93 0.38 14.65 -1.10
CA ALA A 93 1.08 15.91 -0.86
C ALA A 93 0.90 16.90 -2.03
N LEU A 94 1.00 16.42 -3.26
CA LEU A 94 0.80 17.23 -4.47
C LEU A 94 -0.64 17.73 -4.62
N THR A 95 -1.61 16.92 -4.19
CA THR A 95 -3.05 17.21 -4.29
C THR A 95 -3.65 17.78 -2.99
N TYR A 96 -2.81 18.19 -2.03
CA TYR A 96 -3.25 18.68 -0.73
C TYR A 96 -4.22 19.88 -0.88
N PRO A 97 -5.44 19.86 -0.31
CA PRO A 97 -6.45 20.90 -0.59
C PRO A 97 -6.16 22.26 0.05
N GLY A 98 -5.24 22.34 1.03
CA GLY A 98 -5.12 23.54 1.87
C GLY A 98 -6.29 23.68 2.84
N LEU A 99 -6.63 22.60 3.57
CA LEU A 99 -7.76 22.62 4.52
C LEU A 99 -7.50 23.59 5.67
N ARG A 100 -8.51 24.40 5.98
CA ARG A 100 -8.51 25.29 7.16
C ARG A 100 -8.45 24.43 8.41
N SER A 101 -7.47 24.69 9.27
CA SER A 101 -7.45 24.09 10.60
C SER A 101 -8.50 24.80 11.45
N SER A 102 -9.39 24.05 12.10
CA SER A 102 -10.32 24.53 13.12
C SER A 102 -9.62 24.87 14.46
N SER A 103 -8.30 24.66 14.54
CA SER A 103 -7.50 24.95 15.73
C SER A 103 -7.37 26.47 15.95
N PRO A 104 -7.73 26.99 17.14
CA PRO A 104 -7.62 28.42 17.46
C PRO A 104 -6.18 28.95 17.49
N LEU A 105 -5.18 28.07 17.33
CA LEU A 105 -3.74 28.39 17.36
C LEU A 105 -3.11 28.46 15.96
N SER A 106 -3.81 28.07 14.89
CA SER A 106 -3.26 28.04 13.53
C SER A 106 -3.74 29.24 12.70
N PRO A 107 -2.82 30.10 12.20
CA PRO A 107 -3.19 31.15 11.26
C PRO A 107 -3.79 30.52 10.00
N SER A 108 -4.89 31.10 9.51
CA SER A 108 -5.68 30.63 8.38
C SER A 108 -4.99 30.86 7.04
N SER A 109 -3.88 30.16 6.79
CA SER A 109 -3.24 30.14 5.47
C SER A 109 -3.81 29.00 4.63
N SER A 110 -4.54 29.35 3.57
CA SER A 110 -5.22 28.40 2.67
C SER A 110 -4.26 27.95 1.55
N GLN A 111 -3.01 27.64 1.88
CA GLN A 111 -2.06 27.18 0.87
C GLN A 111 -2.37 25.72 0.51
N SER A 112 -2.51 25.43 -0.78
CA SER A 112 -2.75 24.09 -1.31
C SER A 112 -1.47 23.50 -1.91
N GLY A 113 -1.55 22.22 -2.30
CA GLY A 113 -0.44 21.45 -2.86
C GLY A 113 0.77 21.40 -1.93
N ILE A 114 1.96 21.34 -2.53
CA ILE A 114 3.22 21.16 -1.79
C ILE A 114 3.51 22.30 -0.82
N PHE A 115 3.15 23.54 -1.16
CA PHE A 115 3.34 24.69 -0.29
C PHE A 115 2.47 24.59 0.97
N GLY A 116 1.22 24.12 0.83
CA GLY A 116 0.34 23.83 1.96
C GLY A 116 0.89 22.76 2.89
N VAL A 117 1.46 21.68 2.33
CA VAL A 117 2.09 20.62 3.15
C VAL A 117 3.31 21.14 3.91
N LEU A 118 4.12 22.00 3.28
CA LEU A 118 5.35 22.55 3.86
C LEU A 118 5.10 23.72 4.83
N ALA A 119 3.86 24.23 4.92
CA ALA A 119 3.49 25.32 5.80
C ALA A 119 3.84 24.98 7.28
N PRO A 120 4.38 25.94 8.06
CA PRO A 120 4.80 25.71 9.45
C PRO A 120 3.74 25.04 10.33
N GLU A 121 2.48 25.45 10.17
CA GLU A 121 1.30 24.94 10.87
C GLU A 121 0.95 23.48 10.52
N ASN A 122 1.43 22.96 9.39
CA ASN A 122 1.14 21.63 8.89
C ASN A 122 2.30 20.63 9.11
N ARG A 123 3.42 21.08 9.69
CA ARG A 123 4.64 20.27 9.87
C ARG A 123 4.39 18.94 10.59
N PHE A 124 3.66 18.97 11.70
CA PHE A 124 3.44 17.77 12.52
C PHE A 124 2.16 17.02 12.18
N THR A 125 1.15 17.72 11.64
CA THR A 125 -0.16 17.14 11.39
C THR A 125 -0.36 16.67 9.96
N VAL A 126 0.48 17.11 9.01
CA VAL A 126 0.39 16.75 7.59
C VAL A 126 1.73 16.24 7.07
N LEU A 127 2.78 17.06 7.13
CA LEU A 127 4.09 16.72 6.57
C LEU A 127 4.70 15.49 7.25
N ALA A 128 4.82 15.50 8.58
CA ALA A 128 5.42 14.41 9.34
C ALA A 128 4.74 13.05 9.07
N PRO A 129 3.41 12.90 9.13
CA PRO A 129 2.78 11.63 8.78
C PRO A 129 2.96 11.26 7.31
N MET A 130 2.87 12.19 6.36
CA MET A 130 3.12 11.91 4.93
C MET A 130 4.54 11.39 4.68
N VAL A 131 5.54 12.04 5.29
CA VAL A 131 6.94 11.60 5.23
C VAL A 131 7.11 10.25 5.92
N GLY A 132 6.47 10.03 7.07
CA GLY A 132 6.50 8.75 7.77
C GLY A 132 5.97 7.58 6.92
N MET A 133 4.81 7.77 6.29
CA MET A 133 4.23 6.78 5.36
C MET A 133 5.17 6.54 4.17
N PHE A 134 5.68 7.61 3.55
CA PHE A 134 6.61 7.52 2.42
C PHE A 134 7.89 6.76 2.79
N VAL A 135 8.57 7.16 3.87
CA VAL A 135 9.87 6.58 4.25
C VAL A 135 9.74 5.11 4.63
N THR A 136 8.73 4.76 5.43
CA THR A 136 8.51 3.36 5.84
C THR A 136 8.22 2.45 4.64
N ALA A 137 7.46 2.93 3.65
CA ALA A 137 7.20 2.22 2.41
C ALA A 137 8.44 2.17 1.49
N ALA A 138 9.15 3.28 1.32
CA ALA A 138 10.31 3.39 0.43
C ALA A 138 11.47 2.51 0.89
N VAL A 139 11.75 2.44 2.20
CA VAL A 139 12.76 1.54 2.77
C VAL A 139 12.41 0.08 2.49
N ASN A 140 11.13 -0.28 2.60
CA ASN A 140 10.67 -1.61 2.28
C ASN A 140 10.77 -1.92 0.78
N TRP A 141 10.39 -0.97 -0.06
CA TRP A 141 10.40 -1.13 -1.51
C TRP A 141 11.82 -1.29 -2.08
N THR A 142 12.72 -0.41 -1.66
CA THR A 142 14.03 -0.25 -2.30
C THR A 142 15.13 -1.05 -1.62
N TYR A 143 14.97 -1.42 -0.35
CA TYR A 143 16.01 -2.11 0.41
C TYR A 143 15.54 -3.43 1.02
N LEU A 144 14.60 -3.42 1.98
CA LEU A 144 14.27 -4.64 2.73
C LEU A 144 13.62 -5.72 1.88
N GLY A 145 12.71 -5.36 0.96
CA GLY A 145 12.07 -6.28 0.03
C GLY A 145 13.06 -6.98 -0.89
N PRO A 146 13.91 -6.23 -1.64
CA PRO A 146 14.94 -6.81 -2.50
C PRO A 146 15.93 -7.71 -1.76
N VAL A 147 16.43 -7.28 -0.59
CA VAL A 147 17.37 -8.08 0.21
C VAL A 147 16.69 -9.35 0.73
N THR A 148 15.45 -9.27 1.22
CA THR A 148 14.70 -10.46 1.67
C THR A 148 14.47 -11.44 0.52
N THR A 149 14.14 -10.95 -0.67
CA THR A 149 13.94 -11.77 -1.87
C THR A 149 15.23 -12.47 -2.29
N ARG A 150 16.38 -11.79 -2.20
CA ARG A 150 17.68 -12.42 -2.42
C ARG A 150 17.92 -13.59 -1.47
N ILE A 151 17.63 -13.43 -0.17
CA ILE A 151 17.74 -14.52 0.81
C ILE A 151 16.78 -15.67 0.52
N MET A 152 15.58 -15.38 0.03
CA MET A 152 14.66 -16.43 -0.41
C MET A 152 15.25 -17.26 -1.56
N ARG A 153 15.93 -16.62 -2.52
CA ARG A 153 16.64 -17.31 -3.61
C ARG A 153 17.84 -18.12 -3.11
N GLU A 154 18.65 -17.55 -2.21
CA GLU A 154 19.78 -18.25 -1.59
C GLU A 154 19.31 -19.50 -0.84
N ARG A 155 18.21 -19.41 -0.06
CA ARG A 155 17.59 -20.59 0.57
C ARG A 155 17.19 -21.63 -0.45
N LYS A 156 16.55 -21.22 -1.56
CA LYS A 156 16.12 -22.16 -2.61
C LYS A 156 17.29 -22.89 -3.24
N HIS A 157 18.41 -22.20 -3.48
CA HIS A 157 19.64 -22.83 -3.96
C HIS A 157 20.22 -23.81 -2.94
N GLN A 158 20.19 -23.45 -1.65
CA GLN A 158 20.64 -24.33 -0.59
C GLN A 158 19.78 -25.60 -0.47
N GLU A 159 18.47 -25.54 -0.77
CA GLU A 159 17.63 -26.74 -0.80
C GLU A 159 18.14 -27.78 -1.80
N THR A 160 18.66 -27.35 -2.94
CA THR A 160 19.23 -28.24 -3.97
C THR A 160 20.54 -28.87 -3.49
N ARG A 161 21.37 -28.11 -2.76
CA ARG A 161 22.63 -28.60 -2.19
C ARG A 161 22.41 -29.58 -1.04
N ASP A 162 21.44 -29.28 -0.18
CA ASP A 162 21.14 -30.08 1.02
C ASP A 162 20.21 -31.27 0.72
N GLY A 163 19.55 -31.30 -0.44
CA GLY A 163 18.52 -32.28 -0.77
C GLY A 163 17.28 -32.20 0.15
N LYS A 164 17.12 -31.08 0.87
CA LYS A 164 16.09 -30.87 1.91
C LYS A 164 15.56 -29.45 1.87
N LYS A 165 14.24 -29.27 1.99
CA LYS A 165 13.63 -27.94 1.90
C LYS A 165 13.90 -27.13 3.16
N TYR A 166 13.94 -25.79 3.06
CA TYR A 166 14.26 -24.90 4.19
C TYR A 166 13.22 -24.93 5.32
N TYR A 167 12.07 -25.54 5.08
CA TYR A 167 10.93 -25.60 5.98
C TYR A 167 10.53 -27.03 6.40
N ASP A 168 11.24 -28.05 5.91
CA ASP A 168 10.98 -29.44 6.30
C ASP A 168 11.47 -29.67 7.74
N PRO A 169 10.78 -30.50 8.54
CA PRO A 169 11.15 -30.74 9.94
C PRO A 169 12.52 -31.42 10.09
N GLY A 170 13.09 -31.35 11.29
CA GLY A 170 14.38 -31.96 11.66
C GLY A 170 15.58 -31.03 11.45
N GLU A 171 16.78 -31.58 11.57
CA GLU A 171 18.00 -30.77 11.49
C GLU A 171 18.26 -30.26 10.05
N HIS A 172 18.67 -29.00 9.94
CA HIS A 172 19.18 -28.38 8.71
C HIS A 172 20.69 -28.15 8.79
N SER A 173 21.34 -28.02 7.64
CA SER A 173 22.75 -27.63 7.55
C SER A 173 23.02 -26.30 8.29
N LYS A 174 24.26 -26.08 8.72
CA LYS A 174 24.68 -24.80 9.34
C LYS A 174 24.39 -23.61 8.42
N GLU A 175 24.60 -23.80 7.12
CA GLU A 175 24.34 -22.80 6.08
C GLU A 175 22.84 -22.46 5.98
N MET A 176 21.98 -23.47 5.88
CA MET A 176 20.53 -23.27 5.83
C MET A 176 19.98 -22.62 7.12
N LYS A 177 20.48 -23.03 8.30
CA LYS A 177 20.13 -22.38 9.58
C LYS A 177 20.47 -20.88 9.56
N GLY A 178 21.65 -20.52 9.05
CA GLY A 178 22.07 -19.13 8.89
C GLY A 178 21.16 -18.34 7.95
N LEU A 179 20.80 -18.92 6.80
CA LEU A 179 19.89 -18.29 5.84
C LEU A 179 18.46 -18.12 6.41
N ASN A 180 17.94 -19.12 7.11
CA ASN A 180 16.64 -19.03 7.79
C ASN A 180 16.63 -17.93 8.85
N GLY A 181 17.71 -17.80 9.63
CA GLY A 181 17.85 -16.72 10.62
C GLY A 181 17.89 -15.34 9.97
N ARG A 182 18.66 -15.16 8.89
CA ARG A 182 18.70 -13.90 8.12
C ARG A 182 17.33 -13.56 7.53
N PHE A 183 16.65 -14.54 6.93
CA PHE A 183 15.31 -14.36 6.41
C PHE A 183 14.34 -13.90 7.49
N ALA A 184 14.30 -14.60 8.63
CA ALA A 184 13.38 -14.28 9.72
C ALA A 184 13.58 -12.84 10.23
N ARG A 185 14.84 -12.42 10.42
CA ARG A 185 15.16 -11.05 10.87
C ARG A 185 14.74 -9.99 9.85
N LEU A 186 15.10 -10.18 8.57
CA LEU A 186 14.81 -9.19 7.53
C LEU A 186 13.31 -9.10 7.22
N HIS A 187 12.63 -10.23 7.11
CA HIS A 187 11.18 -10.28 6.91
C HIS A 187 10.44 -9.69 8.11
N GLY A 188 10.84 -10.04 9.35
CA GLY A 188 10.27 -9.48 10.57
C GLY A 188 10.47 -7.96 10.68
N LEU A 189 11.66 -7.45 10.35
CA LEU A 189 11.94 -6.02 10.33
C LEU A 189 11.08 -5.29 9.28
N SER A 190 10.97 -5.86 8.08
CA SER A 190 10.10 -5.34 7.01
C SER A 190 8.64 -5.23 7.47
N ALA A 191 8.12 -6.30 8.08
CA ALA A 191 6.76 -6.32 8.63
C ALA A 191 6.56 -5.30 9.75
N ALA A 192 7.53 -5.15 10.67
CA ALA A 192 7.46 -4.17 11.76
C ALA A 192 7.44 -2.73 11.23
N ILE A 193 8.29 -2.38 10.27
CA ILE A 193 8.31 -1.05 9.65
C ILE A 193 7.01 -0.78 8.89
N ASN A 194 6.48 -1.77 8.17
CA ASN A 194 5.18 -1.64 7.49
C ASN A 194 4.03 -1.43 8.51
N LEU A 195 4.09 -2.09 9.67
CA LEU A 195 3.10 -1.89 10.73
C LEU A 195 3.18 -0.48 11.34
N VAL A 196 4.40 0.05 11.55
CA VAL A 196 4.58 1.45 11.95
C VAL A 196 3.99 2.40 10.90
N GLY A 197 4.27 2.16 9.61
CA GLY A 197 3.67 2.92 8.50
C GLY A 197 2.13 2.90 8.53
N ALA A 198 1.52 1.72 8.73
CA ALA A 198 0.08 1.59 8.88
C ALA A 198 -0.47 2.34 10.11
N GLY A 199 0.25 2.33 11.23
CA GLY A 199 -0.10 3.14 12.41
C GLY A 199 -0.09 4.64 12.11
N VAL A 200 0.92 5.11 11.37
CA VAL A 200 0.98 6.51 10.91
C VAL A 200 -0.17 6.85 9.96
N MET A 201 -0.56 5.94 9.06
CA MET A 201 -1.74 6.13 8.20
C MET A 201 -3.01 6.33 9.02
N VAL A 202 -3.27 5.45 9.99
CA VAL A 202 -4.46 5.54 10.85
C VAL A 202 -4.46 6.84 11.67
N TRP A 203 -3.31 7.21 12.24
CA TRP A 203 -3.13 8.47 12.96
C TRP A 203 -3.42 9.68 12.07
N TYR A 204 -2.91 9.69 10.84
CA TYR A 204 -3.18 10.76 9.87
C TYR A 204 -4.67 10.83 9.51
N GLY A 205 -5.36 9.70 9.40
CA GLY A 205 -6.82 9.65 9.21
C GLY A 205 -7.60 10.37 10.30
N ALA A 206 -7.21 10.18 11.57
CA ALA A 206 -7.82 10.88 12.70
C ALA A 206 -7.60 12.41 12.58
N LEU A 207 -6.38 12.84 12.30
CA LEU A 207 -6.06 14.26 12.09
C LEU A 207 -6.78 14.87 10.89
N LEU A 208 -6.99 14.09 9.82
CA LEU A 208 -7.73 14.53 8.65
C LEU A 208 -9.22 14.72 8.97
N SER A 209 -9.78 13.85 9.82
CA SER A 209 -11.19 13.95 10.22
C SER A 209 -11.49 15.23 11.02
N GLU A 210 -10.56 15.69 11.86
CA GLU A 210 -10.71 16.94 12.63
C GLU A 210 -10.75 18.20 11.74
N ARG A 211 -10.30 18.09 10.49
CA ARG A 211 -10.28 19.19 9.51
C ARG A 211 -11.48 19.16 8.56
N LEU A 212 -12.25 18.09 8.58
CA LEU A 212 -13.44 17.88 7.75
C LEU A 212 -14.74 18.30 8.46
N VAL A 213 -14.69 18.55 9.77
CA VAL A 213 -15.84 18.90 10.61
C VAL A 213 -15.74 20.36 11.06
#